data_AF-A0A3R6WCT2-F1
#
_entry.id   AF-A0A3R6WCT2-F1
#
_cell.length_a   1.000
_cell.length_b   1.000
_cell.length_c   1.000
_cell.angle_alpha   90.00
_cell.angle_beta   90.00
_cell.angle_gamma   90.00
#
_symmetry.space_group_name_H-M   'P 1'
#
loop_
_entity.id
_entity.type
_entity.pdbx_description
1 polymer ?
#
loop_
_entity_poly.entity_id
_entity_poly.type
_entity_poly.pdbx_seq_one_letter_code
_entity_poly.pdbx_strand_id
1 'polypeptide(L)'
;MDVTSFKQLIEDGQDALTNLRNLTLNDGPPAMTTTVDDASMLRTYTASLERKLLELLQEKERDAAVCKASAECTFAKNNAGRVLVAIFDHVMSAKVEALKTWWETGSIQTRSGPGHWRLDPRTLRDKRGYNLLHVTVDRNLAKESAKVAQIELLVNTMGFDVNSTDLVESPPFDYIIRR
;
A
#
# COMPACT_ATOMS: atom_id res chain seq x y z
N MET A 1 -4.28 -0.85 -17.08
CA MET A 1 -4.65 0.02 -18.21
C MET A 1 -3.91 -0.48 -19.42
N ASP A 2 -4.66 -0.94 -20.42
CA ASP A 2 -4.10 -1.62 -21.59
C ASP A 2 -3.55 -0.60 -22.59
N VAL A 3 -2.32 -0.81 -23.06
CA VAL A 3 -1.56 0.11 -23.93
C VAL A 3 -2.31 0.39 -25.24
N THR A 4 -3.14 -0.57 -25.65
CA THR A 4 -4.03 -0.52 -26.81
C THR A 4 -5.05 0.64 -26.72
N SER A 5 -5.58 0.90 -25.52
CA SER A 5 -6.59 1.96 -25.30
C SER A 5 -6.01 3.37 -25.39
N PHE A 6 -4.73 3.54 -25.05
CA PHE A 6 -4.08 4.85 -25.10
C PHE A 6 -3.67 5.22 -26.53
N LYS A 7 -3.24 4.23 -27.33
CA LYS A 7 -2.95 4.45 -28.76
C LYS A 7 -4.19 4.85 -29.54
N GLN A 8 -5.33 4.20 -29.27
CA GLN A 8 -6.60 4.55 -29.90
C GLN A 8 -7.00 6.00 -29.61
N LEU A 9 -6.82 6.46 -28.37
CA LEU A 9 -7.11 7.84 -27.97
C LEU A 9 -6.21 8.88 -28.66
N ILE A 10 -4.98 8.53 -28.99
CA ILE A 10 -4.05 9.39 -29.74
C ILE A 10 -4.44 9.45 -31.22
N GLU A 11 -4.78 8.30 -31.81
CA GLU A 11 -5.23 8.21 -33.21
C GLU A 11 -6.53 8.98 -33.42
N ASP A 12 -7.52 8.79 -32.53
CA ASP A 12 -8.80 9.52 -32.57
C ASP A 12 -8.58 11.04 -32.41
N GLY A 13 -7.61 11.45 -31.59
CA GLY A 13 -7.22 12.86 -31.42
C GLY A 13 -6.52 13.44 -32.64
N GLN A 14 -5.69 12.65 -33.33
CA GLN A 14 -5.01 13.06 -34.55
C GLN A 14 -5.98 13.19 -35.73
N ASP A 15 -6.97 12.30 -35.82
CA ASP A 15 -8.04 12.36 -36.82
C ASP A 15 -8.94 13.59 -36.62
N ALA A 16 -9.27 13.91 -35.36
CA ALA A 16 -10.01 15.12 -35.03
C ALA A 16 -9.24 16.39 -35.44
N LEU A 17 -7.93 16.46 -35.17
CA LEU A 17 -7.08 17.58 -35.58
C LEU A 17 -6.92 17.70 -37.10
N THR A 18 -6.85 16.57 -37.80
CA THR A 18 -6.73 16.54 -39.26
C THR A 18 -8.03 17.01 -39.93
N ASN A 19 -9.19 16.60 -39.42
CA ASN A 19 -10.48 17.11 -39.87
C ASN A 19 -10.62 18.62 -39.61
N LEU A 20 -10.13 19.10 -38.47
CA LEU A 20 -10.15 20.52 -38.09
C LEU A 20 -9.25 21.37 -39.01
N ARG A 21 -8.12 20.82 -39.41
CA ARG A 21 -7.22 21.44 -40.42
C ARG A 21 -7.90 21.51 -41.79
N ASN A 22 -8.61 20.48 -42.21
CA ASN A 22 -9.30 20.45 -43.51
C ASN A 22 -10.52 21.39 -43.55
N LEU A 23 -11.15 21.65 -42.41
CA LEU A 23 -12.23 22.63 -42.27
C LEU A 23 -11.74 24.09 -42.27
N THR A 24 -10.46 24.34 -41.96
CA THR A 24 -9.91 25.69 -41.81
C THR A 24 -9.04 26.15 -42.98
N LEU A 25 -8.60 25.24 -43.86
CA LEU A 25 -7.67 25.53 -44.97
C LEU A 25 -8.25 25.37 -46.39
N ASN A 26 -9.50 24.90 -46.55
CA ASN A 26 -10.10 24.72 -47.88
C ASN A 26 -10.78 25.97 -48.47
N ASP A 27 -10.84 27.07 -47.72
CA ASP A 27 -11.32 28.35 -48.26
C ASP A 27 -10.13 29.15 -48.82
N GLY A 28 -9.82 28.95 -50.10
CA GLY A 28 -9.17 29.99 -50.90
C GLY A 28 -9.96 31.30 -50.77
N PRO A 29 -9.31 32.48 -50.88
CA PRO A 29 -9.82 33.72 -50.30
C PRO A 29 -11.24 34.05 -50.80
N PRO A 30 -12.29 33.94 -49.95
CA PRO A 30 -13.61 34.40 -50.31
C PRO A 30 -13.77 35.85 -49.86
N ALA A 31 -14.52 36.60 -50.65
CA ALA A 31 -14.90 37.98 -50.35
C ALA A 31 -15.50 38.09 -48.94
N MET A 32 -15.04 39.11 -48.20
CA MET A 32 -15.50 39.47 -46.86
C MET A 32 -17.03 39.57 -46.77
N THR A 33 -17.70 38.54 -46.27
CA THR A 33 -19.04 38.61 -45.69
C THR A 33 -19.30 37.40 -44.78
N THR A 34 -18.43 37.15 -43.80
CA THR A 34 -18.74 36.24 -42.69
C THR A 34 -19.18 37.07 -41.49
N THR A 35 -20.45 36.90 -41.15
CA THR A 35 -21.26 37.71 -40.28
C THR A 35 -20.92 37.46 -38.81
N VAL A 36 -21.16 38.48 -37.98
CA VAL A 36 -20.90 38.56 -36.53
C VAL A 36 -21.38 37.33 -35.71
N ASP A 37 -22.34 36.56 -36.23
CA ASP A 37 -22.87 35.33 -35.62
C ASP A 37 -21.86 34.18 -35.52
N ASP A 38 -21.00 33.97 -36.54
CA ASP A 38 -20.02 32.87 -36.53
C ASP A 38 -18.92 33.11 -35.48
N ALA A 39 -18.50 34.37 -35.34
CA ALA A 39 -17.52 34.77 -34.33
C ALA A 39 -18.09 34.65 -32.90
N SER A 40 -19.39 34.89 -32.71
CA SER A 40 -20.09 34.70 -31.44
C SER A 40 -20.24 33.22 -31.07
N MET A 41 -20.58 32.37 -32.05
CA MET A 41 -20.69 30.92 -31.89
C MET A 41 -19.34 30.30 -31.53
N LEU A 42 -18.27 30.70 -32.22
CA LEU A 42 -16.90 30.23 -31.93
C LEU A 42 -16.45 30.63 -30.52
N ARG A 43 -16.71 31.86 -30.08
CA ARG A 43 -16.38 32.31 -28.71
C ARG A 43 -17.12 31.48 -27.65
N THR A 44 -18.40 31.20 -27.89
CA THR A 44 -19.22 30.40 -26.98
C THR A 44 -18.71 28.96 -26.90
N TYR A 45 -18.32 28.39 -28.03
CA TYR A 45 -17.76 27.04 -28.11
C TYR A 45 -16.38 26.95 -27.44
N THR A 46 -15.50 27.93 -27.68
CA THR A 46 -14.19 28.03 -26.99
C THR A 46 -14.37 28.12 -25.47
N ALA A 47 -15.29 28.96 -24.99
CA ALA A 47 -15.59 29.05 -23.56
C ALA A 47 -16.15 27.73 -22.99
N SER A 48 -16.90 26.96 -23.79
CA SER A 48 -17.37 25.62 -23.41
C SER A 48 -16.22 24.61 -23.32
N LEU A 49 -15.28 24.65 -24.28
CA LEU A 49 -14.10 23.79 -24.27
C LEU A 49 -13.16 24.11 -23.11
N GLU A 50 -12.92 25.39 -22.82
CA GLU A 50 -12.14 25.83 -21.67
C GLU A 50 -12.75 25.34 -20.35
N ARG A 51 -14.09 25.45 -20.22
CA ARG A 51 -14.81 24.93 -19.06
C ARG A 51 -14.67 23.41 -18.94
N LYS A 52 -14.79 22.69 -20.06
CA LYS A 52 -14.65 21.23 -20.09
C LYS A 52 -13.21 20.79 -19.77
N LEU A 53 -12.21 21.52 -20.26
CA LEU A 53 -10.81 21.27 -19.96
C LEU A 53 -10.53 21.47 -18.47
N LEU A 54 -11.04 22.54 -17.87
CA LEU A 54 -10.92 22.78 -16.44
C LEU A 54 -11.57 21.67 -15.61
N GLU A 55 -12.76 21.22 -16.00
CA GLU A 55 -13.45 20.09 -15.35
C GLU A 55 -12.62 18.80 -15.42
N LEU A 56 -12.09 18.46 -16.60
CA LEU A 56 -11.25 17.28 -16.79
C LEU A 56 -9.92 17.36 -16.04
N LEU A 57 -9.31 18.54 -15.95
CA LEU A 57 -8.09 18.75 -15.16
C LEU A 57 -8.35 18.54 -13.67
N GLN A 58 -9.45 19.09 -13.14
CA GLN A 58 -9.86 18.88 -11.75
C GLN A 58 -10.19 17.41 -11.46
N GLU A 59 -10.81 16.71 -12.41
CA GLU A 59 -11.07 15.28 -12.30
C GLU A 59 -9.78 14.45 -12.26
N LYS A 60 -8.85 14.72 -13.16
CA LYS A 60 -7.52 14.09 -13.16
C LYS A 60 -6.77 14.33 -11.85
N GLU A 61 -6.82 15.53 -11.29
CA GLU A 61 -6.19 15.84 -9.99
C GLU A 61 -6.82 15.03 -8.85
N ARG A 62 -8.15 14.91 -8.83
CA ARG A 62 -8.85 14.06 -7.87
C ARG A 62 -8.44 12.59 -8.01
N ASP A 63 -8.38 12.06 -9.22
CA ASP A 63 -7.96 10.68 -9.48
C ASP A 63 -6.52 10.42 -9.08
N ALA A 64 -5.62 11.38 -9.34
CA ALA A 64 -4.22 11.29 -8.92
C ALA A 64 -4.09 11.24 -7.39
N ALA A 65 -4.89 12.05 -6.67
CA ALA A 65 -4.93 12.02 -5.22
C ALA A 65 -5.42 10.67 -4.68
N VAL A 66 -6.47 10.09 -5.28
CA VAL A 66 -6.97 8.75 -4.91
C VAL A 66 -5.93 7.66 -5.20
N CYS A 67 -5.30 7.71 -6.37
CA CYS A 67 -4.24 6.77 -6.74
C CYS A 67 -3.07 6.83 -5.76
N LYS A 68 -2.64 8.04 -5.37
CA LYS A 68 -1.57 8.25 -4.39
C LYS A 68 -1.95 7.67 -3.03
N ALA A 69 -3.14 7.97 -2.50
CA ALA A 69 -3.61 7.44 -1.23
C ALA A 69 -3.69 5.90 -1.25
N SER A 70 -4.16 5.32 -2.36
CA SER A 70 -4.19 3.86 -2.55
C SER A 70 -2.78 3.24 -2.58
N ALA A 71 -1.84 3.90 -3.25
CA ALA A 71 -0.45 3.46 -3.31
C ALA A 71 0.22 3.50 -1.92
N GLU A 72 0.00 4.58 -1.16
CA GLU A 72 0.50 4.73 0.22
C GLU A 72 -0.09 3.67 1.15
N CYS A 73 -1.40 3.41 1.07
CA CYS A 73 -2.05 2.35 1.83
C CYS A 73 -1.47 0.96 1.50
N THR A 74 -1.30 0.68 0.21
CA THR A 74 -0.72 -0.59 -0.25
C THR A 74 0.72 -0.75 0.22
N PHE A 75 1.53 0.30 0.15
CA PHE A 75 2.89 0.31 0.66
C PHE A 75 2.92 0.05 2.17
N ALA A 76 2.09 0.76 2.94
CA ALA A 76 1.97 0.59 4.38
C ALA A 76 1.57 -0.85 4.71
N LYS A 77 0.54 -1.41 4.07
CA LYS A 77 0.10 -2.81 4.27
C LYS A 77 1.21 -3.81 3.95
N ASN A 78 1.93 -3.62 2.84
CA ASN A 78 3.02 -4.50 2.45
C ASN A 78 4.21 -4.41 3.42
N ASN A 79 4.54 -3.21 3.89
CA ASN A 79 5.57 -3.01 4.91
C ASN A 79 5.17 -3.68 6.23
N ALA A 80 3.90 -3.52 6.65
CA ALA A 80 3.34 -4.20 7.82
C ALA A 80 3.52 -5.71 7.73
N GLY A 81 3.05 -6.30 6.61
CA GLY A 81 3.12 -7.74 6.39
C GLY A 81 4.55 -8.26 6.46
N ARG A 82 5.50 -7.54 5.85
CA ARG A 82 6.92 -7.90 5.88
C ARG A 82 7.52 -7.83 7.28
N VAL A 83 7.17 -6.80 8.06
CA VAL A 83 7.64 -6.64 9.44
C VAL A 83 7.04 -7.73 10.33
N LEU A 84 5.74 -8.02 10.20
CA LEU A 84 5.09 -9.11 10.94
C LEU A 84 5.76 -10.46 10.67
N VAL A 85 5.95 -10.82 9.40
CA VAL A 85 6.65 -12.05 9.01
C VAL A 85 8.07 -12.06 9.60
N ALA A 86 8.80 -10.95 9.54
CA ALA A 86 10.13 -10.87 10.13
C ALA A 86 10.12 -11.09 11.65
N ILE A 87 9.18 -10.49 12.40
CA ILE A 87 9.09 -10.67 13.86
C ILE A 87 8.87 -12.14 14.19
N PHE A 88 7.89 -12.78 13.54
CA PHE A 88 7.62 -14.20 13.74
C PHE A 88 8.79 -15.09 13.32
N ASP A 89 9.51 -14.78 12.23
CA ASP A 89 10.72 -15.49 11.82
C ASP A 89 11.85 -15.38 12.86
N HIS A 90 12.03 -14.20 13.48
CA HIS A 90 13.02 -13.99 14.52
C HIS A 90 12.66 -14.75 15.80
N VAL A 91 11.37 -14.79 16.15
CA VAL A 91 10.87 -15.64 17.24
C VAL A 91 11.13 -17.12 16.93
N MET A 92 10.71 -17.56 15.75
CA MET A 92 10.95 -18.88 15.17
C MET A 92 12.42 -19.17 14.86
N SER A 93 13.36 -18.30 15.22
CA SER A 93 14.81 -18.55 15.11
C SER A 93 15.53 -18.32 16.44
N ALA A 94 14.80 -18.04 17.53
CA ALA A 94 15.34 -17.68 18.84
C ALA A 94 16.38 -16.53 18.77
N LYS A 95 16.15 -15.53 17.90
CA LYS A 95 17.03 -14.36 17.75
C LYS A 95 16.69 -13.30 18.80
N VAL A 96 17.02 -13.57 20.06
CA VAL A 96 16.67 -12.75 21.23
C VAL A 96 17.18 -11.30 21.09
N GLU A 97 18.46 -11.10 20.76
CA GLU A 97 19.03 -9.76 20.63
C GLU A 97 18.35 -8.93 19.53
N ALA A 98 18.02 -9.54 18.39
CA ALA A 98 17.35 -8.83 17.31
C ALA A 98 15.91 -8.41 17.69
N LEU A 99 15.20 -9.24 18.47
CA LEU A 99 13.88 -8.90 19.00
C LEU A 99 13.97 -7.78 20.04
N LYS A 100 15.01 -7.80 20.89
CA LYS A 100 15.27 -6.73 21.86
C LYS A 100 15.59 -5.41 21.17
N THR A 101 16.49 -5.41 20.19
CA THR A 101 16.79 -4.22 19.38
C THR A 101 15.55 -3.69 18.69
N TRP A 102 14.71 -4.57 18.14
CA TRP A 102 13.45 -4.15 17.54
C TRP A 102 12.49 -3.54 18.57
N TRP A 103 12.40 -4.10 19.77
CA TRP A 103 11.58 -3.55 20.86
C TRP A 103 12.02 -2.14 21.27
N GLU A 104 13.33 -1.90 21.33
CA GLU A 104 13.91 -0.61 21.72
C GLU A 104 13.84 0.44 20.59
N THR A 105 14.05 0.03 19.34
CA THR A 105 14.22 0.96 18.20
C THR A 105 13.03 1.02 17.25
N GLY A 106 12.14 0.03 17.27
CA GLY A 106 11.08 -0.17 16.29
C GLY A 106 11.56 -0.67 14.91
N SER A 107 12.85 -0.96 14.77
CA SER A 107 13.47 -1.43 13.51
C SER A 107 13.78 -2.91 13.58
N ILE A 108 13.34 -3.67 12.58
CA ILE A 108 13.67 -5.09 12.44
C ILE A 108 14.22 -5.40 11.06
N GLN A 109 15.19 -6.32 10.98
CA GLN A 109 15.74 -6.72 9.70
C GLN A 109 14.76 -7.62 8.93
N THR A 110 14.30 -7.16 7.77
CA THR A 110 13.48 -7.94 6.85
C THR A 110 14.31 -8.42 5.65
N ARG A 111 13.75 -9.28 4.79
CA ARG A 111 14.44 -9.78 3.58
C ARG A 111 14.83 -8.69 2.58
N SER A 112 14.10 -7.56 2.55
CA SER A 112 14.39 -6.44 1.65
C SER A 112 14.88 -5.20 2.42
N GLY A 113 15.56 -5.42 3.56
CA GLY A 113 16.18 -4.37 4.38
C GLY A 113 15.45 -4.09 5.70
N PRO A 114 15.93 -3.10 6.47
CA PRO A 114 15.30 -2.72 7.73
C PRO A 114 13.86 -2.26 7.51
N GLY A 115 12.92 -2.86 8.23
CA GLY A 115 11.52 -2.45 8.27
C GLY A 115 11.25 -1.71 9.58
N HIS A 116 10.49 -0.63 9.53
CA HIS A 116 10.06 0.10 10.72
C HIS A 116 8.56 -0.03 10.85
N TRP A 117 8.11 -0.43 12.03
CA TRP A 117 6.69 -0.53 12.34
C TRP A 117 6.47 -0.40 13.85
N ARG A 118 5.64 0.55 14.24
CA ARG A 118 5.25 0.80 15.63
C ARG A 118 3.86 0.20 15.89
N LEU A 119 3.78 -1.13 15.95
CA LEU A 119 2.63 -1.82 16.56
C LEU A 119 3.02 -2.27 17.95
N ASP A 120 2.03 -2.42 18.81
CA ASP A 120 2.19 -3.13 20.06
C ASP A 120 2.37 -4.64 19.77
N PRO A 121 3.55 -5.23 20.06
CA PRO A 121 3.81 -6.66 19.85
C PRO A 121 2.78 -7.55 20.53
N ARG A 122 2.22 -7.10 21.66
CA ARG A 122 1.27 -7.88 22.46
C ARG A 122 -0.06 -8.09 21.75
N THR A 123 -0.37 -7.26 20.76
CA THR A 123 -1.56 -7.38 19.91
C THR A 123 -1.33 -8.29 18.70
N LEU A 124 -0.08 -8.64 18.40
CA LEU A 124 0.26 -9.43 17.22
C LEU A 124 -0.19 -10.87 17.39
N ARG A 125 -0.80 -11.39 16.34
CA ARG A 125 -1.25 -12.78 16.22
C ARG A 125 -0.90 -13.30 14.82
N ASP A 126 -0.54 -14.58 14.74
CA ASP A 126 -0.37 -15.26 13.46
C ASP A 126 -1.73 -15.77 12.92
N LYS A 127 -1.69 -16.50 11.81
CA LYS A 127 -2.87 -17.11 11.18
C LYS A 127 -3.59 -18.16 12.06
N ARG A 128 -2.92 -18.72 13.08
CA ARG A 128 -3.46 -19.70 14.03
C ARG A 128 -4.03 -19.01 15.26
N GLY A 129 -3.87 -17.70 15.40
CA GLY A 129 -4.20 -16.99 16.64
C GLY A 129 -3.06 -16.96 17.65
N TYR A 130 -1.85 -17.36 17.28
CA TYR A 130 -0.74 -17.45 18.21
C TYR A 130 -0.08 -16.10 18.35
N ASN A 131 0.13 -15.68 19.59
CA ASN A 131 1.06 -14.59 19.88
C ASN A 131 2.51 -15.11 19.94
N LEU A 132 3.46 -14.21 20.18
CA LEU A 132 4.88 -14.56 20.22
C LEU A 132 5.24 -15.58 21.32
N LEU A 133 4.52 -15.60 22.45
CA LEU A 133 4.70 -16.61 23.51
C LEU A 133 4.24 -18.00 23.05
N HIS A 134 3.04 -18.12 22.47
CA HIS A 134 2.54 -19.38 21.93
C HIS A 134 3.54 -19.99 20.94
N VAL A 135 4.06 -19.17 20.03
CA VAL A 135 5.05 -19.61 19.04
C VAL A 135 6.35 -20.06 19.69
N THR A 136 6.84 -19.32 20.68
CA THR A 136 8.07 -19.67 21.42
C THR A 136 7.90 -21.01 22.13
N VAL A 137 6.74 -21.22 22.77
CA VAL A 137 6.45 -22.40 23.59
C VAL A 137 6.13 -23.63 22.75
N ASP A 138 5.35 -23.49 21.67
CA ASP A 138 5.02 -24.55 20.70
C ASP A 138 6.28 -25.06 19.97
N ARG A 139 7.38 -24.31 19.93
CA ARG A 139 8.58 -24.73 19.21
C ARG A 139 9.47 -25.68 20.00
N ASN A 140 10.00 -26.71 19.33
CA ASN A 140 11.13 -27.49 19.84
C ASN A 140 12.42 -26.80 19.39
N LEU A 141 13.19 -26.29 20.35
CA LEU A 141 14.44 -25.57 20.09
C LEU A 141 15.61 -26.50 20.40
N ALA A 142 16.62 -26.54 19.52
CA ALA A 142 17.81 -27.35 19.73
C ALA A 142 18.62 -26.93 20.98
N LYS A 143 18.44 -25.69 21.45
CA LYS A 143 19.02 -25.17 22.70
C LYS A 143 17.90 -24.64 23.59
N GLU A 144 17.65 -25.32 24.71
CA GLU A 144 16.64 -24.90 25.69
C GLU A 144 16.97 -23.54 26.31
N SER A 145 18.26 -23.23 26.52
CA SER A 145 18.69 -21.93 27.03
C SER A 145 18.24 -20.75 26.17
N ALA A 146 18.20 -20.92 24.84
CA ALA A 146 17.70 -19.90 23.93
C ALA A 146 16.17 -19.73 24.04
N LYS A 147 15.44 -20.81 24.33
CA LYS A 147 13.99 -20.78 24.59
C LYS A 147 13.69 -20.00 25.86
N VAL A 148 14.42 -20.29 26.95
CA VAL A 148 14.25 -19.60 28.24
C VAL A 148 14.54 -18.11 28.10
N ALA A 149 15.68 -17.73 27.50
CA ALA A 149 16.02 -16.31 27.30
C ALA A 149 14.98 -15.57 26.46
N GLN A 150 14.37 -16.24 25.47
CA GLN A 150 13.30 -15.66 24.67
C GLN A 150 12.00 -15.48 25.46
N ILE A 151 11.62 -16.47 26.29
CA ILE A 151 10.46 -16.36 27.18
C ILE A 151 10.68 -15.22 28.20
N GLU A 152 11.86 -15.13 28.80
CA GLU A 152 12.23 -14.04 29.71
C GLU A 152 12.10 -12.67 29.04
N LEU A 153 12.62 -12.52 27.81
CA LEU A 153 12.46 -11.27 27.06
C LEU A 153 10.98 -10.93 26.84
N LEU A 154 10.18 -11.89 26.38
CA LEU A 154 8.77 -11.68 26.06
C LEU A 154 7.93 -11.34 27.30
N VAL A 155 8.15 -12.04 28.42
CA VAL A 155 7.39 -11.82 29.66
C VAL A 155 7.93 -10.62 30.44
N ASN A 156 9.22 -10.61 30.76
CA ASN A 156 9.79 -9.65 31.70
C ASN A 156 10.07 -8.29 31.07
N THR A 157 10.41 -8.24 29.77
CA THR A 157 10.74 -6.99 29.09
C THR A 157 9.60 -6.47 28.23
N MET A 158 8.95 -7.34 27.46
CA MET A 158 7.87 -6.95 26.55
C MET A 158 6.47 -7.04 27.18
N GLY A 159 6.34 -7.62 28.37
CA GLY A 159 5.10 -7.64 29.15
C GLY A 159 4.00 -8.48 28.50
N PHE A 160 4.34 -9.59 27.85
CA PHE A 160 3.33 -10.53 27.35
C PHE A 160 2.63 -11.26 28.50
N ASP A 161 1.31 -11.29 28.45
CA ASP A 161 0.50 -12.07 29.38
C ASP A 161 0.63 -13.56 29.09
N VAL A 162 1.04 -14.32 30.10
CA VAL A 162 1.21 -15.77 30.03
C VAL A 162 -0.12 -16.52 30.00
N ASN A 163 -1.23 -15.87 30.36
CA ASN A 163 -2.58 -16.43 30.31
C ASN A 163 -3.33 -16.01 29.04
N SER A 164 -2.70 -15.24 28.16
CA SER A 164 -3.33 -14.82 26.91
C SER A 164 -3.68 -16.04 26.07
N THR A 165 -4.90 -16.12 25.56
CA THR A 165 -5.35 -17.28 24.80
C THR A 165 -5.19 -17.10 23.30
N ASP A 166 -5.08 -18.22 22.59
CA ASP A 166 -5.18 -18.30 21.14
C ASP A 166 -6.65 -18.26 20.65
N LEU A 167 -6.88 -18.58 19.37
CA LEU A 167 -8.23 -18.64 18.78
C LEU A 167 -9.10 -19.79 19.32
N VAL A 168 -8.51 -20.77 20.00
CA VAL A 168 -9.20 -21.94 20.57
C VAL A 168 -9.20 -21.86 22.11
N GLU A 169 -9.02 -20.65 22.65
CA GLU A 169 -9.01 -20.38 24.09
C GLU A 169 -7.91 -21.13 24.87
N SER A 170 -6.87 -21.61 24.19
CA SER A 170 -5.74 -22.30 24.80
C SER A 170 -4.62 -21.31 25.15
N PRO A 171 -4.09 -21.32 26.40
CA PRO A 171 -2.94 -20.51 26.77
C PRO A 171 -1.61 -21.10 26.22
N PRO A 172 -0.50 -20.33 26.20
CA PRO A 172 0.78 -20.77 25.67
C PRO A 172 1.32 -22.03 26.35
N PHE A 173 1.08 -22.20 27.65
CA PHE A 173 1.62 -23.32 28.43
C PHE A 173 0.98 -24.67 28.10
N ASP A 174 -0.24 -24.71 27.56
CA ASP A 174 -0.89 -25.96 27.15
C ASP A 174 -0.08 -26.70 26.08
N TYR A 175 0.73 -25.97 25.30
CA TYR A 175 1.60 -26.53 24.27
C TYR A 175 2.90 -27.14 24.82
N ILE A 176 3.25 -26.91 26.09
CA ILE A 176 4.32 -27.63 26.77
C ILE A 176 3.87 -29.01 27.17
N ILE A 177 2.65 -29.12 27.72
CA ILE A 177 2.12 -30.35 28.33
C ILE A 177 1.75 -31.39 27.27
N ARG A 178 1.41 -30.97 26.04
CA ARG A 178 1.01 -31.85 24.93
C ARG A 178 2.20 -32.50 24.19
N ARG A 179 3.42 -32.38 24.69
CA ARG A 179 4.65 -32.96 24.11
C ARG A 179 5.31 -33.94 25.07
#